data_AF-A0A0M9YMQ0-F1
#
_entry.id   AF-A0A0M9YMQ0-F1
#
_cell.length_a   1.000
_cell.length_b   1.000
_cell.length_c   1.000
_cell.angle_alpha   90.00
_cell.angle_beta   90.00
_cell.angle_gamma   90.00
#
_symmetry.space_group_name_H-M   'P 1'
#
loop_
_entity.id
_entity.type
_entity.pdbx_description
1 polymer ?
#
loop_
_entity_poly.entity_id
_entity_poly.type
_entity_poly.pdbx_seq_one_letter_code
_entity_poly.pdbx_strand_id
1 'polypeptide(L)'
;PYDGYARNADSHKRVMKQHADANTVAPRTQDLDNSIWAAATEAWQDVLRLGEKNGFRNSQASVLAPTGTIGLAMSCDTTGVEPDLALVKFKKLVGGGSMQIVNGTVPQALRRLGYQEEQIEAIVTHIAEHGVVVDAPGLKAEHYSVFDCAMGERSISAMGHVRMMAAIQPWISGAISKTVNMPETATVEEIEEIYFEAWKMGVKALAIYRDNCKVGQPLSAKKKEAEKVEVTEKAEETIRAAVEKVIEYRPVRKRLPKGRPGITTSFTVGGAEGYMTANSYPDDGLGEVFLKMSKQGSTLAGMMDAFSIAVSVGLQYGVPLETYVSKFTNMRFEPAGMTDDPDVRMAQSIVDYIFRRVALDFLPFETRS
;
A
#
# COMPACT_ATOMS: atom_id res chain seq x y z
N PRO A 1 -26.72 -22.85 -24.76
CA PRO A 1 -25.30 -22.41 -24.75
C PRO A 1 -25.17 -20.87 -24.65
N TYR A 2 -23.96 -20.34 -24.47
CA TYR A 2 -23.67 -18.89 -24.59
C TYR A 2 -23.64 -18.44 -26.06
N ASP A 3 -23.80 -17.14 -26.28
CA ASP A 3 -23.75 -16.53 -27.61
C ASP A 3 -22.35 -16.66 -28.23
N GLY A 4 -22.27 -17.31 -29.39
CA GLY A 4 -21.00 -17.61 -30.05
C GLY A 4 -20.34 -18.93 -29.62
N TYR A 5 -21.02 -19.78 -28.82
CA TYR A 5 -20.53 -21.12 -28.49
C TYR A 5 -20.25 -21.96 -29.72
N ALA A 6 -21.12 -21.93 -30.74
CA ALA A 6 -20.96 -22.73 -31.96
C ALA A 6 -19.60 -22.52 -32.63
N ARG A 7 -19.07 -21.29 -32.63
CA ARG A 7 -17.74 -20.96 -33.17
C ARG A 7 -16.59 -21.53 -32.33
N ASN A 8 -16.80 -21.71 -31.03
CA ASN A 8 -15.80 -22.11 -30.05
C ASN A 8 -16.03 -23.51 -29.48
N ALA A 9 -16.99 -24.27 -30.00
CA ALA A 9 -17.49 -25.49 -29.36
C ALA A 9 -16.36 -26.49 -29.11
N ASP A 10 -15.55 -26.77 -30.14
CA ASP A 10 -14.43 -27.71 -30.04
C ASP A 10 -13.35 -27.22 -29.07
N SER A 11 -12.99 -25.94 -29.14
CA SER A 11 -12.03 -25.33 -28.21
C SER A 11 -12.50 -25.39 -26.77
N HIS A 12 -13.77 -25.07 -26.52
CA HIS A 12 -14.35 -25.09 -25.17
C HIS A 12 -14.40 -26.52 -24.62
N LYS A 13 -14.86 -27.49 -25.42
CA LYS A 13 -14.86 -28.91 -25.05
C LYS A 13 -13.45 -29.41 -24.73
N ARG A 14 -12.44 -29.02 -25.51
CA ARG A 14 -11.03 -29.34 -25.22
C ARG A 14 -10.56 -28.78 -23.87
N VAL A 15 -10.90 -27.52 -23.55
CA VAL A 15 -10.54 -26.92 -22.25
C VAL A 15 -11.23 -27.64 -21.10
N MET A 16 -12.51 -28.00 -21.23
CA MET A 16 -13.21 -28.79 -20.21
C MET A 16 -12.58 -30.17 -20.02
N LYS A 17 -12.13 -30.79 -21.11
CA LYS A 17 -11.36 -32.03 -21.04
C LYS A 17 -10.02 -31.85 -20.32
N GLN A 18 -9.29 -30.76 -20.56
CA GLN A 18 -8.04 -30.48 -19.83
C GLN A 18 -8.26 -30.39 -18.31
N HIS A 19 -9.36 -29.77 -17.87
CA HIS A 19 -9.71 -29.71 -16.45
C HIS A 19 -10.01 -31.10 -15.88
N ALA A 20 -10.78 -31.92 -16.59
CA ALA A 20 -11.07 -33.31 -16.18
C ALA A 20 -9.81 -34.21 -16.20
N ASP A 21 -8.91 -34.01 -17.15
CA ASP A 21 -7.64 -34.75 -17.25
C ASP A 21 -6.72 -34.37 -16.08
N ALA A 22 -6.65 -33.07 -15.72
CA ALA A 22 -5.92 -32.61 -14.55
C ALA A 22 -6.43 -33.27 -13.25
N ASN A 23 -7.75 -33.47 -13.13
CA ASN A 23 -8.34 -34.22 -12.04
C ASN A 23 -7.88 -35.68 -11.96
N THR A 24 -7.65 -36.31 -13.11
CA THR A 24 -7.25 -37.72 -13.17
C THR A 24 -5.82 -37.93 -12.68
N VAL A 25 -4.93 -36.99 -12.99
CA VAL A 25 -3.48 -37.09 -12.67
C VAL A 25 -3.09 -36.39 -11.36
N ALA A 26 -4.03 -35.72 -10.70
CA ALA A 26 -3.75 -35.01 -9.46
C ALA A 26 -3.29 -35.99 -8.34
N PRO A 27 -2.19 -35.67 -7.62
CA PRO A 27 -1.68 -36.53 -6.57
C PRO A 27 -2.65 -36.59 -5.38
N ARG A 28 -2.91 -37.79 -4.87
CA ARG A 28 -3.73 -38.05 -3.67
C ARG A 28 -2.80 -38.31 -2.49
N THR A 29 -2.87 -37.46 -1.47
CA THR A 29 -1.90 -37.47 -0.36
C THR A 29 -2.44 -38.08 0.92
N GLN A 30 -3.76 -38.09 1.15
CA GLN A 30 -4.37 -38.64 2.36
C GLN A 30 -5.62 -39.49 2.05
N ASP A 31 -5.86 -40.52 2.87
CA ASP A 31 -7.04 -41.38 2.72
C ASP A 31 -8.37 -40.63 2.93
N LEU A 32 -8.35 -39.56 3.73
CA LEU A 32 -9.50 -38.70 3.98
C LEU A 32 -10.00 -38.00 2.70
N ASP A 33 -9.12 -37.79 1.72
CA ASP A 33 -9.45 -37.05 0.50
C ASP A 33 -10.14 -37.92 -0.56
N ASN A 34 -10.16 -39.24 -0.39
CA ASN A 34 -10.65 -40.16 -1.41
C ASN A 34 -12.11 -39.89 -1.81
N SER A 35 -12.97 -39.57 -0.84
CA SER A 35 -14.38 -39.24 -1.10
C SER A 35 -14.54 -37.92 -1.84
N ILE A 36 -13.72 -36.91 -1.51
CA ILE A 36 -13.69 -35.61 -2.19
C ILE A 36 -13.23 -35.80 -3.63
N TRP A 37 -12.16 -36.56 -3.85
CA TRP A 37 -11.65 -36.87 -5.18
C TRP A 37 -12.63 -37.67 -6.03
N ALA A 38 -13.34 -38.63 -5.44
CA ALA A 38 -14.37 -39.38 -6.14
C ALA A 38 -15.50 -38.45 -6.62
N ALA A 39 -15.99 -37.57 -5.73
CA ALA A 39 -17.03 -36.60 -6.07
C ALA A 39 -16.55 -35.59 -7.13
N ALA A 40 -15.32 -35.09 -7.02
CA ALA A 40 -14.72 -34.20 -8.02
C ALA A 40 -14.60 -34.90 -9.39
N THR A 41 -14.19 -36.17 -9.39
CA THR A 41 -14.08 -36.98 -10.61
C THR A 41 -15.44 -37.14 -11.28
N GLU A 42 -16.47 -37.51 -10.52
CA GLU A 42 -17.84 -37.64 -11.04
C GLU A 42 -18.35 -36.31 -11.61
N ALA A 43 -18.14 -35.21 -10.88
CA ALA A 43 -18.52 -33.88 -11.34
C ALA A 43 -17.85 -33.50 -12.68
N TRP A 44 -16.56 -33.81 -12.85
CA TRP A 44 -15.86 -33.57 -14.11
C TRP A 44 -16.35 -34.48 -15.24
N GLN A 45 -16.68 -35.75 -14.96
CA GLN A 45 -17.30 -36.62 -15.98
C GLN A 45 -18.67 -36.08 -16.42
N ASP A 46 -19.44 -35.55 -15.48
CA ASP A 46 -20.71 -34.90 -15.78
C ASP A 46 -20.54 -33.62 -16.61
N VAL A 47 -19.53 -32.80 -16.32
CA VAL A 47 -19.17 -31.64 -17.16
C VAL A 47 -18.94 -32.07 -18.60
N LEU A 48 -18.18 -33.15 -18.83
CA LEU A 48 -17.92 -33.65 -20.19
C LEU A 48 -19.19 -34.21 -20.84
N ARG A 49 -19.91 -35.09 -20.15
CA ARG A 49 -21.10 -35.77 -20.67
C ARG A 49 -22.25 -34.81 -20.98
N LEU A 50 -22.56 -33.91 -20.03
CA LEU A 50 -23.64 -32.93 -20.18
C LEU A 50 -23.24 -31.80 -21.11
N GLY A 51 -21.97 -31.37 -21.08
CA GLY A 51 -21.42 -30.36 -21.97
C GLY A 51 -21.40 -30.81 -23.43
N GLU A 52 -21.09 -32.07 -23.70
CA GLU A 52 -21.14 -32.65 -25.05
C GLU A 52 -22.56 -32.62 -25.61
N LYS A 53 -23.54 -33.04 -24.79
CA LYS A 53 -24.95 -33.12 -25.19
C LYS A 53 -25.62 -31.75 -25.37
N ASN A 54 -25.37 -30.82 -24.45
CA ASN A 54 -26.17 -29.59 -24.33
C ASN A 54 -25.39 -28.31 -24.68
N GLY A 55 -24.06 -28.39 -24.75
CA GLY A 55 -23.17 -27.23 -24.78
C GLY A 55 -23.12 -26.46 -23.46
N PHE A 56 -22.33 -25.39 -23.42
CA PHE A 56 -22.05 -24.62 -22.20
C PHE A 56 -22.76 -23.28 -22.20
N ARG A 57 -23.36 -22.89 -21.07
CA ARG A 57 -24.10 -21.63 -20.92
C ARG A 57 -23.19 -20.42 -20.65
N ASN A 58 -21.99 -20.64 -20.14
CA ASN A 58 -21.04 -19.58 -19.79
C ASN A 58 -19.73 -19.84 -20.54
N SER A 59 -19.14 -18.79 -21.13
CA SER A 59 -17.82 -18.88 -21.78
C SER A 59 -16.69 -19.03 -20.76
N GLN A 60 -16.89 -18.54 -19.54
CA GLN A 60 -16.03 -18.68 -18.37
C GLN A 60 -16.93 -18.79 -17.13
N ALA A 61 -16.63 -19.72 -16.22
CA ALA A 61 -17.45 -20.01 -15.04
C ALA A 61 -16.81 -19.59 -13.71
N SER A 62 -15.48 -19.62 -13.63
CA SER A 62 -14.70 -19.36 -12.42
C SER A 62 -13.43 -18.58 -12.70
N VAL A 63 -13.06 -17.70 -11.77
CA VAL A 63 -11.84 -16.87 -11.77
C VAL A 63 -11.51 -16.52 -10.31
N LEU A 64 -10.23 -16.32 -10.00
CA LEU A 64 -9.83 -15.78 -8.69
C LEU A 64 -9.55 -14.29 -8.83
N ALA A 65 -10.51 -13.47 -8.40
CA ALA A 65 -10.43 -12.01 -8.41
C ALA A 65 -9.68 -11.49 -7.18
N PRO A 66 -9.16 -10.24 -7.21
CA PRO A 66 -8.57 -9.62 -6.04
C PRO A 66 -9.67 -9.33 -5.01
N THR A 67 -9.41 -9.68 -3.75
CA THR A 67 -10.40 -9.61 -2.66
C THR A 67 -10.04 -8.61 -1.57
N GLY A 68 -9.12 -7.67 -1.83
CA GLY A 68 -8.58 -6.77 -0.80
C GLY A 68 -9.62 -6.08 0.09
N THR A 69 -10.63 -5.43 -0.50
CA THR A 69 -11.67 -4.71 0.26
C THR A 69 -12.64 -5.68 0.96
N ILE A 70 -13.11 -6.70 0.24
CA ILE A 70 -14.13 -7.62 0.77
C ILE A 70 -13.56 -8.59 1.80
N GLY A 71 -12.33 -9.07 1.60
CA GLY A 71 -11.64 -9.95 2.54
C GLY A 71 -11.42 -9.24 3.86
N LEU A 72 -11.02 -7.96 3.83
CA LEU A 72 -10.92 -7.16 5.05
C LEU A 72 -12.28 -6.97 5.73
N ALA A 73 -13.35 -6.69 4.96
CA ALA A 73 -14.69 -6.55 5.52
C ALA A 73 -15.22 -7.84 6.17
N MET A 74 -14.76 -8.99 5.68
CA MET A 74 -15.07 -10.32 6.23
C MET A 74 -14.06 -10.79 7.29
N SER A 75 -13.12 -9.93 7.69
CA SER A 75 -12.05 -10.27 8.64
C SER A 75 -11.20 -11.48 8.23
N CYS A 76 -10.99 -11.67 6.92
CA CYS A 76 -10.04 -12.66 6.42
C CYS A 76 -8.60 -12.21 6.66
N ASP A 77 -7.77 -13.09 7.20
CA ASP A 77 -6.33 -12.82 7.38
C ASP A 77 -5.58 -12.71 6.04
N THR A 78 -6.03 -13.46 5.03
CA THR A 78 -5.45 -13.48 3.68
C THR A 78 -6.47 -13.07 2.62
N THR A 79 -5.98 -12.65 1.45
CA THR A 79 -6.82 -12.22 0.32
C THR A 79 -6.68 -13.17 -0.86
N GLY A 80 -7.76 -13.89 -1.19
CA GLY A 80 -7.77 -14.82 -2.32
C GLY A 80 -6.88 -16.03 -2.02
N VAL A 81 -5.85 -16.23 -2.84
CA VAL A 81 -4.85 -17.32 -2.65
C VAL A 81 -3.46 -16.75 -2.36
N GLU A 82 -3.44 -15.52 -1.85
CA GLU A 82 -2.22 -14.91 -1.33
C GLU A 82 -1.86 -15.51 0.04
N PRO A 83 -0.56 -15.78 0.30
CA PRO A 83 -0.13 -15.96 1.68
C PRO A 83 -0.39 -14.66 2.44
N ASP A 84 -0.38 -14.74 3.77
CA ASP A 84 -0.50 -13.51 4.54
C ASP A 84 0.65 -12.55 4.19
N LEU A 85 0.35 -11.26 4.08
CA LEU A 85 1.34 -10.25 3.72
C LEU A 85 2.46 -10.18 4.76
N ALA A 86 2.07 -10.18 6.04
CA ALA A 86 2.94 -10.20 7.22
C ALA A 86 2.10 -10.62 8.43
N LEU A 87 2.73 -11.17 9.47
CA LEU A 87 2.03 -11.57 10.71
C LEU A 87 1.45 -10.36 11.47
N VAL A 88 2.08 -9.20 11.32
CA VAL A 88 1.58 -7.91 11.79
C VAL A 88 1.55 -6.93 10.62
N LYS A 89 0.37 -6.37 10.36
CA LYS A 89 0.08 -5.49 9.22
C LYS A 89 -0.33 -4.11 9.72
N PHE A 90 0.14 -3.06 9.05
CA PHE A 90 -0.31 -1.69 9.32
C PHE A 90 -1.13 -1.14 8.16
N LYS A 91 -2.38 -0.78 8.41
CA LYS A 91 -3.28 -0.18 7.43
C LYS A 91 -3.41 1.32 7.67
N LYS A 92 -3.20 2.13 6.62
CA LYS A 92 -3.51 3.58 6.69
C LYS A 92 -5.01 3.81 6.56
N LEU A 93 -5.58 4.61 7.46
CA LEU A 93 -7.01 4.95 7.44
C LEU A 93 -7.28 6.18 6.57
N VAL A 94 -8.46 6.22 5.95
CA VAL A 94 -8.94 7.41 5.22
C VAL A 94 -9.15 8.52 6.25
N GLY A 95 -8.37 9.59 6.15
CA GLY A 95 -8.33 10.68 7.13
C GLY A 95 -7.04 10.76 7.95
N GLY A 96 -6.13 9.78 7.84
CA GLY A 96 -4.86 9.74 8.57
C GLY A 96 -4.88 8.82 9.79
N GLY A 97 -3.70 8.41 10.26
CA GLY A 97 -3.52 7.36 11.29
C GLY A 97 -3.29 5.97 10.68
N SER A 98 -2.77 5.04 11.49
CA SER A 98 -2.53 3.64 11.12
C SER A 98 -3.19 2.69 12.10
N MET A 99 -3.86 1.67 11.57
CA MET A 99 -4.41 0.56 12.33
C MET A 99 -3.47 -0.64 12.25
N GLN A 100 -3.12 -1.21 13.40
CA GLN A 100 -2.38 -2.47 13.47
C GLN A 100 -3.37 -3.64 13.38
N ILE A 101 -3.05 -4.62 12.56
CA ILE A 101 -3.81 -5.85 12.36
C ILE A 101 -2.85 -7.01 12.62
N VAL A 102 -3.13 -7.81 13.64
CA VAL A 102 -2.36 -9.02 13.97
C VAL A 102 -3.08 -10.22 13.39
N ASN A 103 -2.35 -11.17 12.80
CA ASN A 103 -2.91 -12.39 12.23
C ASN A 103 -3.66 -13.22 13.29
N GLY A 104 -4.95 -13.51 13.05
CA GLY A 104 -5.81 -14.24 13.97
C GLY A 104 -5.68 -15.77 13.91
N THR A 105 -5.07 -16.31 12.85
CA THR A 105 -4.87 -17.75 12.64
C THR A 105 -3.66 -18.34 13.37
N VAL A 106 -2.69 -17.52 13.81
CA VAL A 106 -1.48 -18.01 14.51
C VAL A 106 -1.81 -18.90 15.72
N PRO A 107 -2.69 -18.52 16.67
CA PRO A 107 -3.01 -19.36 17.82
C PRO A 107 -3.62 -20.72 17.41
N GLN A 108 -4.44 -20.73 16.36
CA GLN A 108 -5.07 -21.96 15.88
C GLN A 108 -4.05 -22.91 15.26
N ALA A 109 -3.10 -22.37 14.49
CA ALA A 109 -2.01 -23.15 13.91
C ALA A 109 -1.11 -23.74 15.01
N LEU A 110 -0.73 -22.94 16.02
CA LEU A 110 0.09 -23.41 17.13
C LEU A 110 -0.59 -24.50 17.96
N ARG A 111 -1.91 -24.38 18.23
CA ARG A 111 -2.67 -25.47 18.87
C ARG A 111 -2.62 -26.77 18.07
N ARG A 112 -2.74 -26.70 16.75
CA ARG A 112 -2.62 -27.89 15.87
C ARG A 112 -1.22 -28.48 15.84
N LEU A 113 -0.19 -27.65 16.02
CA LEU A 113 1.20 -28.09 16.15
C LEU A 113 1.52 -28.66 17.54
N GLY A 114 0.57 -28.64 18.48
CA GLY A 114 0.68 -29.26 19.80
C GLY A 114 1.33 -28.37 20.88
N TYR A 115 1.38 -27.06 20.68
CA TYR A 115 1.86 -26.12 21.71
C TYR A 115 0.81 -25.93 22.82
N GLN A 116 1.28 -25.73 24.05
CA GLN A 116 0.44 -25.40 25.21
C GLN A 116 -0.01 -23.94 25.18
N GLU A 117 -1.09 -23.60 25.88
CA GLU A 117 -1.68 -22.25 25.82
C GLU A 117 -0.70 -21.17 26.31
N GLU A 118 0.11 -21.44 27.33
CA GLU A 118 1.12 -20.49 27.84
C GLU A 118 2.21 -20.22 26.79
N GLN A 119 2.60 -21.24 26.02
CA GLN A 119 3.56 -21.07 24.92
C GLN A 119 2.93 -20.27 23.77
N ILE A 120 1.65 -20.53 23.49
CA ILE A 120 0.90 -19.80 22.45
C ILE A 120 0.83 -18.32 22.81
N GLU A 121 0.46 -17.98 24.05
CA GLU A 121 0.40 -16.60 24.52
C GLU A 121 1.76 -15.91 24.40
N ALA A 122 2.85 -16.56 24.80
CA ALA A 122 4.19 -16.02 24.69
C ALA A 122 4.61 -15.77 23.23
N ILE A 123 4.32 -16.72 22.33
CA ILE A 123 4.63 -16.59 20.89
C ILE A 123 3.80 -15.48 20.24
N VAL A 124 2.50 -15.40 20.55
CA VAL A 124 1.60 -14.37 20.02
C VAL A 124 2.02 -12.98 20.50
N THR A 125 2.43 -12.85 21.77
CA THR A 125 2.95 -11.61 22.34
C THR A 125 4.22 -11.18 21.61
N HIS A 126 5.17 -12.10 21.43
CA HIS A 126 6.39 -11.86 20.66
C HIS A 126 6.10 -11.37 19.24
N ILE A 127 5.16 -12.02 18.53
CA ILE A 127 4.75 -11.62 17.18
C ILE A 127 4.12 -10.23 17.18
N ALA A 128 3.26 -9.89 18.15
CA ALA A 128 2.64 -8.58 18.24
C ALA A 128 3.66 -7.45 18.43
N GLU A 129 4.75 -7.73 19.15
CA GLU A 129 5.83 -6.77 19.44
C GLU A 129 6.85 -6.65 18.29
N HIS A 130 7.31 -7.79 17.76
CA HIS A 130 8.43 -7.88 16.81
C HIS A 130 7.99 -8.04 15.36
N GLY A 131 6.75 -8.47 15.11
CA GLY A 131 6.20 -8.69 13.78
C GLY A 131 6.66 -9.98 13.08
N VAL A 132 7.49 -10.80 13.73
CA VAL A 132 8.07 -12.04 13.20
C VAL A 132 8.03 -13.16 14.23
N VAL A 133 8.14 -14.40 13.77
CA VAL A 133 8.25 -15.61 14.62
C VAL A 133 9.69 -15.96 15.01
N VAL A 134 10.68 -15.32 14.38
CA VAL A 134 12.10 -15.59 14.66
C VAL A 134 12.37 -15.23 16.13
N ASP A 135 13.02 -16.17 16.82
CA ASP A 135 13.35 -16.11 18.25
C ASP A 135 12.14 -16.04 19.19
N ALA A 136 10.94 -16.38 18.71
CA ALA A 136 9.76 -16.45 19.56
C ALA A 136 9.95 -17.50 20.68
N PRO A 137 9.64 -17.17 21.94
CA PRO A 137 9.93 -18.01 23.09
C PRO A 137 9.20 -19.35 22.99
N GLY A 138 9.95 -20.45 23.04
CA GLY A 138 9.40 -21.79 23.01
C GLY A 138 8.93 -22.27 21.63
N LEU A 139 9.00 -21.45 20.58
CA LEU A 139 8.70 -21.88 19.21
C LEU A 139 9.88 -22.70 18.66
N LYS A 140 9.60 -23.92 18.19
CA LYS A 140 10.60 -24.76 17.53
C LYS A 140 10.95 -24.20 16.15
N ALA A 141 12.24 -24.16 15.84
CA ALA A 141 12.74 -23.67 14.54
C ALA A 141 12.16 -24.43 13.33
N GLU A 142 11.88 -25.73 13.49
CA GLU A 142 11.24 -26.55 12.44
C GLU A 142 9.82 -26.06 12.07
N HIS A 143 9.16 -25.31 12.95
CA HIS A 143 7.82 -24.77 12.71
C HIS A 143 7.85 -23.34 12.14
N TYR A 144 9.01 -22.70 11.98
CA TYR A 144 9.08 -21.32 11.48
C TYR A 144 8.45 -21.17 10.09
N SER A 145 8.70 -22.13 9.19
CA SER A 145 8.19 -22.07 7.81
C SER A 145 6.67 -22.13 7.70
N VAL A 146 5.96 -22.55 8.75
CA VAL A 146 4.48 -22.54 8.79
C VAL A 146 3.95 -21.10 8.80
N PHE A 147 4.74 -20.15 9.32
CA PHE A 147 4.37 -18.75 9.50
C PHE A 147 5.07 -17.80 8.53
N ASP A 148 5.77 -18.33 7.53
CA ASP A 148 6.39 -17.53 6.48
C ASP A 148 5.32 -16.76 5.71
N CYS A 149 5.57 -15.46 5.51
CA CYS A 149 4.62 -14.54 4.90
C CYS A 149 5.05 -14.14 3.48
N ALA A 150 4.25 -13.32 2.82
CA ALA A 150 4.56 -12.80 1.49
C ALA A 150 5.73 -11.81 1.50
N MET A 151 5.97 -11.14 2.63
CA MET A 151 7.02 -10.16 2.87
C MET A 151 7.58 -10.30 4.29
N GLY A 152 8.70 -9.63 4.55
CA GLY A 152 9.39 -9.64 5.84
C GLY A 152 10.69 -10.44 5.82
N GLU A 153 11.32 -10.54 6.98
CA GLU A 153 12.59 -11.27 7.16
C GLU A 153 12.48 -12.72 6.69
N ARG A 154 11.36 -13.37 7.00
CA ARG A 154 11.00 -14.69 6.49
C ARG A 154 9.87 -14.58 5.49
N SER A 155 10.24 -14.62 4.21
CA SER A 155 9.30 -14.55 3.10
C SER A 155 9.26 -15.84 2.28
N ILE A 156 8.07 -16.16 1.79
CA ILE A 156 7.88 -17.23 0.82
C ILE A 156 8.57 -16.84 -0.48
N SER A 157 9.40 -17.74 -1.00
CA SER A 157 10.10 -17.53 -2.28
C SER A 157 9.15 -17.18 -3.42
N ALA A 158 9.59 -16.34 -4.36
CA ALA A 158 8.79 -15.96 -5.53
C ALA A 158 8.25 -17.18 -6.31
N MET A 159 9.07 -18.22 -6.49
CA MET A 159 8.63 -19.46 -7.12
C MET A 159 7.62 -20.26 -6.26
N GLY A 160 7.61 -20.09 -4.94
CA GLY A 160 6.54 -20.59 -4.08
C GLY A 160 5.17 -19.99 -4.45
N HIS A 161 5.13 -18.68 -4.76
CA HIS A 161 3.91 -18.03 -5.26
C HIS A 161 3.48 -18.62 -6.60
N VAL A 162 4.42 -18.80 -7.54
CA VAL A 162 4.15 -19.36 -8.88
C VAL A 162 3.62 -20.80 -8.77
N ARG A 163 4.26 -21.65 -7.96
CA ARG A 163 3.84 -23.04 -7.76
C ARG A 163 2.44 -23.13 -7.16
N MET A 164 2.09 -22.24 -6.22
CA MET A 164 0.72 -22.18 -5.68
C MET A 164 -0.28 -21.78 -6.77
N MET A 165 0.03 -20.78 -7.58
CA MET A 165 -0.83 -20.39 -8.71
C MET A 165 -0.99 -21.56 -9.71
N ALA A 166 0.10 -22.23 -10.07
CA ALA A 166 0.10 -23.37 -10.96
C ALA A 166 -0.73 -24.55 -10.42
N ALA A 167 -0.67 -24.83 -9.11
CA ALA A 167 -1.47 -25.88 -8.49
C ALA A 167 -2.98 -25.61 -8.57
N ILE A 168 -3.38 -24.34 -8.55
CA ILE A 168 -4.79 -23.93 -8.59
C ILE A 168 -5.31 -23.78 -10.03
N GLN A 169 -4.44 -23.40 -10.97
CA GLN A 169 -4.80 -23.01 -12.33
C GLN A 169 -5.66 -24.04 -13.09
N PRO A 170 -5.46 -25.37 -12.94
CA PRO A 170 -6.30 -26.39 -13.58
C PRO A 170 -7.73 -26.49 -13.04
N TRP A 171 -8.08 -25.78 -11.96
CA TRP A 171 -9.41 -25.87 -11.34
C TRP A 171 -10.28 -24.65 -11.62
N ILE A 172 -9.74 -23.68 -12.37
CA ILE A 172 -10.45 -22.47 -12.73
C ILE A 172 -10.39 -22.20 -14.24
N SER A 173 -11.53 -21.79 -14.79
CA SER A 173 -11.64 -21.48 -16.22
C SER A 173 -10.91 -20.19 -16.60
N GLY A 174 -10.95 -19.17 -15.73
CA GLY A 174 -10.23 -17.91 -15.85
C GLY A 174 -8.82 -17.96 -15.24
N ALA A 175 -8.25 -16.78 -15.01
CA ALA A 175 -6.92 -16.62 -14.41
C ALA A 175 -6.97 -16.34 -12.90
N ILE A 176 -5.80 -16.21 -12.29
CA ILE A 176 -5.63 -15.88 -10.87
C ILE A 176 -5.08 -14.46 -10.77
N SER A 177 -5.82 -13.57 -10.12
CA SER A 177 -5.35 -12.22 -9.77
C SER A 177 -4.64 -12.28 -8.43
N LYS A 178 -3.43 -12.84 -8.47
CA LYS A 178 -2.51 -12.98 -7.33
C LYS A 178 -1.16 -12.37 -7.70
N THR A 179 -0.56 -11.73 -6.71
CA THR A 179 0.76 -11.14 -6.85
C THR A 179 1.87 -12.12 -6.47
N VAL A 180 2.95 -12.15 -7.26
CA VAL A 180 4.24 -12.76 -6.92
C VAL A 180 5.09 -11.67 -6.27
N ASN A 181 5.29 -11.78 -4.96
CA ASN A 181 6.10 -10.83 -4.20
C ASN A 181 7.58 -11.21 -4.31
N MET A 182 8.42 -10.19 -4.46
CA MET A 182 9.87 -10.32 -4.62
C MET A 182 10.59 -9.29 -3.75
N PRO A 183 11.80 -9.59 -3.25
CA PRO A 183 12.59 -8.63 -2.49
C PRO A 183 12.99 -7.44 -3.36
N GLU A 184 13.35 -6.32 -2.72
CA GLU A 184 13.79 -5.10 -3.43
C GLU A 184 15.04 -5.33 -4.30
N THR A 185 15.87 -6.30 -3.92
CA THR A 185 17.09 -6.70 -4.63
C THR A 185 16.86 -7.53 -5.88
N ALA A 186 15.61 -7.88 -6.19
CA ALA A 186 15.29 -8.74 -7.31
C ALA A 186 15.75 -8.16 -8.66
N THR A 187 16.44 -8.99 -9.45
CA THR A 187 17.03 -8.60 -10.74
C THR A 187 16.07 -8.80 -11.91
N VAL A 188 16.45 -8.30 -13.08
CA VAL A 188 15.66 -8.47 -14.31
C VAL A 188 15.64 -9.93 -14.75
N GLU A 189 16.77 -10.62 -14.61
CA GLU A 189 16.94 -12.03 -14.97
C GLU A 189 16.07 -12.94 -14.09
N GLU A 190 15.99 -12.67 -12.79
CA GLU A 190 15.10 -13.40 -11.88
C GLU A 190 13.61 -13.18 -12.23
N ILE A 191 13.26 -11.96 -12.64
CA ILE A 191 11.91 -11.64 -13.11
C ILE A 191 11.58 -12.38 -14.42
N GLU A 192 12.52 -12.42 -15.36
CA GLU A 192 12.37 -13.15 -16.62
C GLU A 192 12.14 -14.65 -16.37
N GLU A 193 12.98 -15.25 -15.52
CA GLU A 193 12.86 -16.67 -15.16
C GLU A 193 11.49 -16.99 -14.54
N ILE A 194 10.97 -16.11 -13.68
CA ILE A 194 9.64 -16.28 -13.09
C ILE A 194 8.54 -16.33 -14.15
N TYR A 195 8.56 -15.42 -15.13
CA TYR A 195 7.59 -15.44 -16.22
C TYR A 195 7.73 -16.70 -17.07
N PHE A 196 8.96 -17.12 -17.36
CA PHE A 196 9.25 -18.30 -18.16
C PHE A 196 8.76 -19.59 -17.48
N GLU A 197 9.07 -19.76 -16.20
CA GLU A 197 8.63 -20.91 -15.42
C GLU A 197 7.12 -20.92 -15.21
N ALA A 198 6.50 -19.76 -14.96
CA ALA A 198 5.04 -19.66 -14.86
C ALA A 198 4.34 -20.07 -16.17
N TRP A 199 4.89 -19.64 -17.32
CA TRP A 199 4.40 -20.05 -18.64
C TRP A 199 4.51 -21.57 -18.85
N LYS A 200 5.66 -22.18 -18.52
CA LYS A 200 5.85 -23.64 -18.60
C LYS A 200 4.85 -24.40 -17.73
N MET A 201 4.52 -23.87 -16.56
CA MET A 201 3.55 -24.45 -15.63
C MET A 201 2.08 -24.17 -16.02
N GLY A 202 1.84 -23.44 -17.12
CA GLY A 202 0.49 -23.17 -17.61
C GLY A 202 -0.26 -22.08 -16.85
N VAL A 203 0.43 -21.24 -16.07
CA VAL A 203 -0.18 -20.10 -15.37
C VAL A 203 -0.65 -19.08 -16.40
N LYS A 204 -1.94 -18.73 -16.36
CA LYS A 204 -2.58 -17.91 -17.41
C LYS A 204 -2.29 -16.42 -17.29
N ALA A 205 -2.08 -15.94 -16.06
CA ALA A 205 -1.74 -14.55 -15.77
C ALA A 205 -0.84 -14.49 -14.54
N LEU A 206 0.13 -13.60 -14.57
CA LEU A 206 1.08 -13.39 -13.49
C LEU A 206 1.37 -11.90 -13.36
N ALA A 207 1.32 -11.39 -12.13
CA ALA A 207 1.70 -10.04 -11.79
C ALA A 207 2.81 -10.09 -10.74
N ILE A 208 3.86 -9.30 -10.94
CA ILE A 208 4.99 -9.21 -10.00
C ILE A 208 4.87 -7.93 -9.19
N TYR A 209 5.22 -8.04 -7.92
CA TYR A 209 5.48 -6.90 -7.06
C TYR A 209 6.85 -7.04 -6.43
N ARG A 210 7.76 -6.17 -6.85
CA ARG A 210 9.07 -6.00 -6.21
C ARG A 210 8.94 -5.06 -5.01
N ASP A 211 9.43 -5.45 -3.85
CA ASP A 211 9.32 -4.61 -2.65
C ASP A 211 9.95 -3.21 -2.88
N ASN A 212 9.39 -2.20 -2.23
CA ASN A 212 9.73 -0.78 -2.36
C ASN A 212 9.66 -0.19 -3.79
N CYS A 213 9.05 -0.88 -4.77
CA CYS A 213 8.91 -0.34 -6.14
C CYS A 213 7.78 0.70 -6.31
N LYS A 214 6.95 0.92 -5.28
CA LYS A 214 5.85 1.91 -5.28
C LYS A 214 5.93 2.84 -4.05
N VAL A 215 5.71 4.13 -4.28
CA VAL A 215 5.82 5.22 -3.28
C VAL A 215 4.76 5.17 -2.17
N GLY A 216 3.66 4.42 -2.37
CA GLY A 216 2.61 4.25 -1.38
C GLY A 216 2.01 2.85 -1.42
N GLN A 217 2.07 2.14 -0.28
CA GLN A 217 1.45 0.83 -0.09
C GLN A 217 0.22 0.97 0.83
N PRO A 218 -0.94 0.36 0.50
CA PRO A 218 -2.12 0.35 1.36
C PRO A 218 -1.90 -0.39 2.69
N LEU A 219 -1.04 -1.41 2.65
CA LEU A 219 -0.61 -2.23 3.78
C LEU A 219 0.91 -2.27 3.79
N SER A 220 1.54 -2.17 4.96
CA SER A 220 2.99 -2.30 5.12
C SER A 220 3.34 -3.26 6.24
N ALA A 221 4.44 -4.00 6.05
CA ALA A 221 5.02 -4.90 7.05
C ALA A 221 6.00 -4.19 8.00
N LYS A 222 6.43 -2.95 7.70
CA LYS A 222 7.40 -2.21 8.54
C LYS A 222 6.71 -1.29 9.53
N LYS A 223 7.05 -1.45 10.81
CA LYS A 223 6.86 -0.42 11.84
C LYS A 223 7.82 0.73 11.51
N LYS A 224 7.33 1.95 11.29
CA LYS A 224 8.22 3.12 11.35
C LYS A 224 8.66 3.26 12.80
N GLU A 225 9.96 3.34 13.05
CA GLU A 225 10.52 3.52 14.39
C GLU A 225 9.84 4.73 15.07
N ALA A 226 9.05 4.43 16.09
CA ALA A 226 8.59 5.39 17.07
C ALA A 226 9.35 5.07 18.36
N GLU A 227 9.95 6.10 18.96
CA GLU A 227 10.78 6.02 20.16
C GLU A 227 10.12 5.20 21.28
N LYS A 228 10.94 4.41 21.97
CA LYS A 228 10.56 3.57 23.10
C LYS A 228 10.05 4.44 24.26
N VAL A 229 8.84 4.16 24.74
CA VAL A 229 8.35 4.65 26.03
C VAL A 229 8.10 3.44 26.93
N GLU A 230 8.70 3.48 28.12
CA GLU A 230 8.63 2.44 29.15
C GLU A 230 7.18 2.16 29.58
N VAL A 231 6.85 0.88 29.77
CA VAL A 231 5.56 0.42 30.27
C VAL A 231 5.76 -0.12 31.68
N THR A 232 5.22 0.58 32.68
CA THR A 232 5.14 0.10 34.06
C THR A 232 3.95 -0.84 34.28
N GLU A 233 4.18 -1.81 35.17
CA GLU A 233 3.33 -2.93 35.58
C GLU A 233 1.92 -2.53 36.07
N LYS A 234 0.91 -2.65 35.19
CA LYS A 234 -0.51 -2.92 35.54
C LYS A 234 -1.18 -3.70 34.40
N ALA A 235 -0.52 -4.79 33.98
CA ALA A 235 -0.75 -5.43 32.68
C ALA A 235 -1.67 -6.66 32.68
N GLU A 236 -2.42 -6.97 33.75
CA GLU A 236 -3.24 -8.20 33.75
C GLU A 236 -4.73 -7.99 33.40
N GLU A 237 -5.30 -6.79 33.56
CA GLU A 237 -6.70 -6.52 33.16
C GLU A 237 -6.85 -5.83 31.79
N THR A 238 -5.75 -5.37 31.19
CA THR A 238 -5.79 -4.58 29.95
C THR A 238 -5.73 -5.43 28.68
N ILE A 239 -5.40 -6.72 28.77
CA ILE A 239 -5.17 -7.60 27.60
C ILE A 239 -6.48 -7.93 26.86
N ARG A 240 -7.64 -7.92 27.54
CA ARG A 240 -8.94 -8.09 26.88
C ARG A 240 -9.42 -6.85 26.10
N ALA A 241 -8.76 -5.71 26.26
CA ALA A 241 -9.07 -4.45 25.58
C ALA A 241 -8.08 -4.11 24.44
N ALA A 242 -7.27 -5.07 23.98
CA ALA A 242 -6.28 -4.88 22.91
C ALA A 242 -6.89 -4.90 21.49
N VAL A 243 -8.07 -4.31 21.31
CA VAL A 243 -8.63 -3.90 20.02
C VAL A 243 -8.83 -2.40 20.11
N GLU A 244 -8.23 -1.64 19.19
CA GLU A 244 -8.19 -0.17 19.13
C GLU A 244 -7.21 0.55 20.09
N LYS A 245 -5.91 0.45 19.81
CA LYS A 245 -5.04 1.64 19.96
C LYS A 245 -4.79 2.26 18.60
N VAL A 246 -5.68 3.14 18.19
CA VAL A 246 -5.40 4.17 17.17
C VAL A 246 -4.40 5.13 17.83
N ILE A 247 -3.10 4.93 17.60
CA ILE A 247 -2.11 5.96 17.91
C ILE A 247 -2.19 6.99 16.77
N GLU A 248 -3.06 7.97 16.96
CA GLU A 248 -3.35 9.03 16.00
C GLU A 248 -2.28 10.14 16.09
N TYR A 249 -1.12 9.97 15.47
CA TYR A 249 -0.25 11.12 15.19
C TYR A 249 -0.70 11.79 13.89
N ARG A 250 -1.82 12.52 13.96
CA ARG A 250 -2.23 13.45 12.88
C ARG A 250 -1.60 14.81 13.16
N PRO A 251 -0.92 15.43 12.18
CA PRO A 251 -0.76 16.88 12.20
C PRO A 251 -2.18 17.46 12.12
N VAL A 252 -2.70 18.00 13.22
CA VAL A 252 -4.01 18.66 13.23
C VAL A 252 -3.84 20.01 12.57
N ARG A 253 -4.68 20.32 11.57
CA ARG A 253 -4.64 21.64 10.91
C ARG A 253 -4.84 22.75 11.95
N LYS A 254 -3.80 23.53 12.20
CA LYS A 254 -3.85 24.70 13.07
C LYS A 254 -4.48 25.85 12.28
N ARG A 255 -5.78 26.08 12.42
CA ARG A 255 -6.45 27.20 11.74
C ARG A 255 -6.03 28.53 12.35
N LEU A 256 -5.85 29.56 11.52
CA LEU A 256 -5.55 30.90 12.01
C LEU A 256 -6.80 31.56 12.63
N PRO A 257 -6.64 32.39 13.66
CA PRO A 257 -7.74 33.15 14.26
C PRO A 257 -8.32 34.20 13.31
N LYS A 258 -9.54 34.67 13.59
CA LYS A 258 -10.25 35.67 12.77
C LYS A 258 -9.47 36.98 12.62
N GLY A 259 -8.80 37.44 13.69
CA GLY A 259 -7.85 38.55 13.66
C GLY A 259 -6.44 38.01 13.84
N ARG A 260 -5.50 38.46 13.01
CA ARG A 260 -4.13 37.93 12.95
C ARG A 260 -3.14 38.97 12.43
N PRO A 261 -1.87 38.93 12.87
CA PRO A 261 -0.82 39.74 12.28
C PRO A 261 -0.60 39.33 10.82
N GLY A 262 -0.46 40.32 9.94
CA GLY A 262 -0.22 40.10 8.52
C GLY A 262 0.61 41.23 7.93
N ILE A 263 1.53 40.88 7.03
CA ILE A 263 2.36 41.81 6.26
C ILE A 263 1.94 41.68 4.80
N THR A 264 1.58 42.80 4.17
CA THR A 264 1.37 42.85 2.73
C THR A 264 2.51 43.59 2.08
N THR A 265 3.21 42.92 1.17
CA THR A 265 4.35 43.44 0.43
C THR A 265 3.98 43.50 -1.05
N SER A 266 4.00 44.70 -1.64
CA SER A 266 3.95 44.86 -3.08
C SER A 266 5.30 44.47 -3.68
N PHE A 267 5.29 43.81 -4.83
CA PHE A 267 6.51 43.42 -5.52
C PHE A 267 6.38 43.53 -7.03
N THR A 268 7.53 43.69 -7.67
CA THR A 268 7.70 43.63 -9.12
C THR A 268 8.80 42.62 -9.43
N VAL A 269 8.55 41.66 -10.34
CA VAL A 269 9.56 40.70 -10.80
C VAL A 269 9.50 40.62 -12.32
N GLY A 270 10.59 41.01 -12.99
CA GLY A 270 10.66 40.94 -14.46
C GLY A 270 9.54 41.72 -15.16
N GLY A 271 9.11 42.84 -14.57
CA GLY A 271 8.01 43.67 -15.07
C GLY A 271 6.60 43.16 -14.74
N ALA A 272 6.46 42.05 -13.99
CA ALA A 272 5.19 41.59 -13.46
C ALA A 272 4.98 42.09 -12.03
N GLU A 273 3.88 42.80 -11.80
CA GLU A 273 3.53 43.37 -10.50
C GLU A 273 2.52 42.51 -9.75
N GLY A 274 2.66 42.45 -8.42
CA GLY A 274 1.74 41.75 -7.54
C GLY A 274 1.86 42.16 -6.07
N TYR A 275 1.01 41.55 -5.25
CA TYR A 275 1.00 41.70 -3.80
C TYR A 275 1.11 40.34 -3.16
N MET A 276 1.99 40.22 -2.18
CA MET A 276 2.11 39.07 -1.29
C MET A 276 1.58 39.46 0.08
N THR A 277 0.63 38.69 0.61
CA THR A 277 0.14 38.86 1.99
C THR A 277 0.53 37.63 2.80
N ALA A 278 1.43 37.80 3.76
CA ALA A 278 1.90 36.77 4.67
C ALA A 278 1.26 36.97 6.05
N ASN A 279 0.39 36.04 6.48
CA ASN A 279 -0.26 36.10 7.80
C ASN A 279 0.35 35.07 8.75
N SER A 280 0.61 35.50 9.98
CA SER A 280 1.25 34.67 11.01
C SER A 280 0.26 34.29 12.10
N TYR A 281 0.60 33.25 12.86
CA TYR A 281 -0.08 33.03 14.12
C TYR A 281 0.33 34.12 15.13
N PRO A 282 -0.53 34.47 16.11
CA PRO A 282 -0.20 35.48 17.12
C PRO A 282 1.08 35.20 17.90
N ASP A 283 1.39 33.92 18.11
CA ASP A 283 2.46 33.50 19.02
C ASP A 283 3.60 32.74 18.32
N ASP A 284 3.42 32.25 17.09
CA ASP A 284 4.40 31.34 16.49
C ASP A 284 4.22 31.10 14.97
N GLY A 285 5.15 31.65 14.17
CA GLY A 285 5.40 31.24 12.80
C GLY A 285 4.38 31.69 11.74
N LEU A 286 4.79 31.58 10.48
CA LEU A 286 3.97 31.89 9.32
C LEU A 286 2.87 30.85 9.13
N GLY A 287 1.62 31.29 8.98
CA GLY A 287 0.46 30.39 8.84
C GLY A 287 -0.18 30.37 7.46
N GLU A 288 -0.10 31.45 6.69
CA GLU A 288 -0.62 31.50 5.33
C GLU A 288 0.09 32.56 4.50
N VAL A 289 0.19 32.32 3.19
CA VAL A 289 0.72 33.25 2.19
C VAL A 289 -0.28 33.33 1.06
N PHE A 290 -0.74 34.54 0.74
CA PHE A 290 -1.61 34.84 -0.39
C PHE A 290 -0.86 35.65 -1.44
N LEU A 291 -1.12 35.34 -2.71
CA LEU A 291 -0.43 35.95 -3.84
C LEU A 291 -1.46 36.49 -4.81
N LYS A 292 -1.42 37.81 -5.05
CA LYS A 292 -2.33 38.47 -5.99
C LYS A 292 -1.55 39.20 -7.07
N MET A 293 -1.70 38.76 -8.31
CA MET A 293 -1.10 39.41 -9.47
C MET A 293 -1.96 40.57 -9.97
N SER A 294 -1.35 41.67 -10.43
CA SER A 294 -2.07 42.87 -10.89
C SER A 294 -2.95 42.63 -12.14
N LYS A 295 -2.58 41.68 -13.02
CA LYS A 295 -3.39 41.29 -14.18
C LYS A 295 -4.36 40.16 -13.85
N GLN A 296 -5.54 40.55 -13.35
CA GLN A 296 -6.62 39.63 -13.01
C GLN A 296 -7.13 38.85 -14.24
N GLY A 297 -7.42 37.56 -14.07
CA GLY A 297 -7.94 36.69 -15.15
C GLY A 297 -6.88 36.04 -16.05
N SER A 298 -5.59 36.26 -15.79
CA SER A 298 -4.51 35.53 -16.48
C SER A 298 -4.29 34.12 -15.91
N THR A 299 -3.78 33.19 -16.73
CA THR A 299 -3.40 31.84 -16.28
C THR A 299 -2.43 31.88 -15.10
N LEU A 300 -1.48 32.83 -15.12
CA LEU A 300 -0.54 33.04 -14.04
C LEU A 300 -1.24 33.47 -12.74
N ALA A 301 -2.22 34.38 -12.80
CA ALA A 301 -2.98 34.78 -11.63
C ALA A 301 -3.76 33.61 -11.02
N GLY A 302 -4.42 32.79 -11.84
CA GLY A 302 -5.12 31.59 -11.35
C GLY A 302 -4.19 30.55 -10.73
N MET A 303 -3.03 30.32 -11.35
CA MET A 303 -2.00 29.42 -10.82
C MET A 303 -1.40 29.92 -9.50
N MET A 304 -1.14 31.22 -9.37
CA MET A 304 -0.62 31.81 -8.14
C MET A 304 -1.65 31.74 -7.00
N ASP A 305 -2.93 31.93 -7.30
CA ASP A 305 -4.00 31.83 -6.31
C ASP A 305 -4.11 30.39 -5.76
N ALA A 306 -4.15 29.40 -6.65
CA ALA A 306 -4.15 27.98 -6.28
C ALA A 306 -2.86 27.57 -5.52
N PHE A 307 -1.71 28.06 -5.95
CA PHE A 307 -0.43 27.82 -5.30
C PHE A 307 -0.40 28.38 -3.88
N SER A 308 -0.89 29.61 -3.70
CA SER A 308 -0.96 30.28 -2.40
C SER A 308 -1.83 29.52 -1.39
N ILE A 309 -2.95 28.94 -1.86
CA ILE A 309 -3.81 28.06 -1.05
C ILE A 309 -3.06 26.78 -0.66
N ALA A 310 -2.36 26.13 -1.60
CA ALA A 310 -1.64 24.89 -1.34
C ALA A 310 -0.52 25.06 -0.31
N VAL A 311 0.28 26.13 -0.44
CA VAL A 311 1.35 26.47 0.52
C VAL A 311 0.75 26.79 1.90
N SER A 312 -0.30 27.61 1.94
CA SER A 312 -0.97 27.97 3.19
C SER A 312 -1.56 26.76 3.92
N VAL A 313 -2.15 25.82 3.18
CA VAL A 313 -2.65 24.58 3.77
C VAL A 313 -1.50 23.77 4.37
N GLY A 314 -0.38 23.61 3.65
CA GLY A 314 0.75 22.84 4.17
C GLY A 314 1.39 23.46 5.41
N LEU A 315 1.56 24.79 5.45
CA LEU A 315 2.00 25.50 6.66
C LEU A 315 1.07 25.24 7.85
N GLN A 316 -0.25 25.27 7.63
CA GLN A 316 -1.25 25.00 8.69
C GLN A 316 -1.25 23.55 9.18
N TYR A 317 -0.71 22.60 8.40
CA TYR A 317 -0.49 21.21 8.80
C TYR A 317 0.92 20.97 9.38
N GLY A 318 1.71 22.03 9.62
CA GLY A 318 3.00 21.94 10.29
C GLY A 318 4.18 21.61 9.38
N VAL A 319 4.06 21.81 8.05
CA VAL A 319 5.24 21.76 7.17
C VAL A 319 6.16 22.94 7.51
N PRO A 320 7.43 22.72 7.89
CA PRO A 320 8.35 23.80 8.23
C PRO A 320 8.59 24.73 7.03
N LEU A 321 8.66 26.04 7.28
CA LEU A 321 8.86 27.04 6.24
C LEU A 321 10.18 26.83 5.48
N GLU A 322 11.23 26.41 6.19
CA GLU A 322 12.56 26.07 5.65
C GLU A 322 12.46 25.00 4.55
N THR A 323 11.50 24.08 4.66
CA THR A 323 11.26 23.05 3.64
C THR A 323 10.76 23.67 2.34
N TYR A 324 9.90 24.68 2.43
CA TYR A 324 9.42 25.37 1.24
C TYR A 324 10.48 26.27 0.63
N VAL A 325 11.22 27.01 1.46
CA VAL A 325 12.32 27.88 1.02
C VAL A 325 13.35 27.06 0.23
N SER A 326 13.87 25.99 0.82
CA SER A 326 14.86 25.12 0.17
C SER A 326 14.40 24.49 -1.15
N LYS A 327 13.09 24.27 -1.32
CA LYS A 327 12.53 23.67 -2.55
C LYS A 327 12.24 24.68 -3.65
N PHE A 328 11.91 25.91 -3.30
CA PHE A 328 11.40 26.90 -4.26
C PHE A 328 12.40 28.02 -4.56
N THR A 329 13.41 28.23 -3.73
CA THR A 329 14.53 29.09 -4.06
C THR A 329 15.29 28.53 -5.26
N ASN A 330 15.69 29.41 -6.18
CA ASN A 330 16.29 29.14 -7.49
C ASN A 330 15.38 28.45 -8.52
N MET A 331 14.09 28.31 -8.24
CA MET A 331 13.14 27.80 -9.24
C MET A 331 13.05 28.77 -10.42
N ARG A 332 13.18 28.26 -11.65
CA ARG A 332 13.29 29.05 -12.88
C ARG A 332 12.03 28.95 -13.75
N PHE A 333 11.37 30.08 -13.98
CA PHE A 333 10.32 30.26 -14.99
C PHE A 333 9.96 31.75 -15.10
N GLU A 334 9.40 32.17 -16.23
CA GLU A 334 8.94 33.55 -16.43
C GLU A 334 7.61 33.83 -15.71
N PRO A 335 7.40 35.02 -15.11
CA PRO A 335 8.29 36.19 -15.11
C PRO A 335 9.52 36.05 -14.20
N ALA A 336 10.68 36.42 -14.73
CA ALA A 336 11.98 36.40 -14.05
C ALA A 336 12.77 37.66 -14.42
N GLY A 337 13.66 38.11 -13.54
CA GLY A 337 14.51 39.27 -13.80
C GLY A 337 14.68 40.18 -12.58
N MET A 338 14.92 41.46 -12.86
CA MET A 338 15.12 42.48 -11.84
C MET A 338 13.85 42.71 -11.04
N THR A 339 14.03 42.98 -9.74
CA THR A 339 12.93 43.29 -8.82
C THR A 339 13.02 44.72 -8.30
N ASP A 340 11.97 45.16 -7.62
CA ASP A 340 11.91 46.41 -6.86
C ASP A 340 12.34 46.26 -5.38
N ASP A 341 12.81 45.07 -5.00
CA ASP A 341 13.23 44.75 -3.62
C ASP A 341 14.76 44.93 -3.46
N PRO A 342 15.23 45.79 -2.52
CA PRO A 342 16.65 46.02 -2.32
C PRO A 342 17.43 44.79 -1.85
N ASP A 343 16.75 43.87 -1.15
CA ASP A 343 17.34 42.64 -0.60
C ASP A 343 17.34 41.49 -1.62
N VAL A 344 16.36 41.46 -2.53
CA VAL A 344 16.21 40.41 -3.56
C VAL A 344 16.26 41.01 -4.97
N ARG A 345 17.35 41.70 -5.31
CA ARG A 345 17.48 42.50 -6.56
C ARG A 345 17.20 41.77 -7.87
N MET A 346 17.42 40.45 -7.90
CA MET A 346 17.11 39.60 -9.06
C MET A 346 16.48 38.30 -8.59
N ALA A 347 15.44 37.86 -9.31
CA ALA A 347 14.76 36.61 -9.06
C ALA A 347 14.68 35.76 -10.34
N GLN A 348 14.79 34.45 -10.18
CA GLN A 348 14.71 33.45 -11.25
C GLN A 348 13.27 33.09 -11.62
N SER A 349 12.32 33.47 -10.78
CA SER A 349 10.88 33.43 -11.00
C SER A 349 10.16 34.23 -9.92
N ILE A 350 8.85 34.44 -10.07
CA ILE A 350 8.00 35.00 -9.01
C ILE A 350 8.04 34.10 -7.74
N VAL A 351 8.00 32.78 -7.89
CA VAL A 351 8.04 31.84 -6.76
C VAL A 351 9.38 31.90 -6.02
N ASP A 352 10.48 31.99 -6.77
CA ASP A 352 11.82 32.21 -6.19
C ASP A 352 11.88 33.51 -5.38
N TYR A 353 11.35 34.62 -5.92
CA TYR A 353 11.26 35.88 -5.19
C TYR A 353 10.46 35.74 -3.88
N ILE A 354 9.26 35.15 -3.95
CA ILE A 354 8.36 35.00 -2.79
C ILE A 354 9.04 34.25 -1.66
N PHE A 355 9.65 33.09 -1.94
CA PHE A 355 10.25 32.29 -0.87
C PHE A 355 11.54 32.90 -0.32
N ARG A 356 12.31 33.65 -1.13
CA ARG A 356 13.42 34.45 -0.61
C ARG A 356 12.92 35.58 0.30
N ARG A 357 11.87 36.31 -0.10
CA ARG A 357 11.29 37.38 0.70
C ARG A 357 10.72 36.86 2.03
N VAL A 358 9.94 35.78 1.97
CA VAL A 358 9.38 35.12 3.16
C VAL A 358 10.49 34.56 4.06
N ALA A 359 11.57 34.02 3.51
CA ALA A 359 12.73 33.61 4.31
C ALA A 359 13.37 34.80 5.03
N LEU A 360 13.53 35.94 4.35
CA LEU A 360 14.06 37.16 4.96
C LEU A 360 13.16 37.69 6.08
N ASP A 361 11.84 37.56 5.94
CA ASP A 361 10.86 38.09 6.88
C ASP A 361 10.64 37.17 8.09
N PHE A 362 10.69 35.83 7.91
CA PHE A 362 10.22 34.88 8.92
C PHE A 362 11.25 33.86 9.41
N LEU A 363 12.42 33.72 8.78
CA LEU A 363 13.45 32.78 9.23
C LEU A 363 14.63 33.50 9.89
N PRO A 364 15.31 32.92 10.90
CA PRO A 364 16.62 33.38 11.37
C PRO A 364 17.70 33.32 10.29
N PHE A 365 18.74 34.16 10.37
CA PHE A 365 19.81 34.22 9.35
C PHE A 365 20.44 32.84 9.04
N GLU A 366 20.62 32.01 10.07
CA GLU A 366 21.25 30.68 9.96
C GLU A 366 20.41 29.67 9.17
N THR A 367 19.09 29.85 9.06
CA THR A 367 18.17 28.90 8.42
C THR A 367 17.61 29.39 7.06
N ARG A 368 18.09 30.55 6.57
CA ARG A 368 17.67 31.15 5.30
C ARG A 368 18.34 30.57 4.04
N SER A 369 19.33 29.68 4.19
CA SER A 369 20.26 29.25 3.11
C SER A 369 19.82 27.99 2.38
#